data_AF-A0AAV8DR88-F1
#
_entry.id   AF-A0AAV8DR88-F1
#
_cell.length_a   1.000
_cell.length_b   1.000
_cell.length_c   1.000
_cell.angle_alpha   90.00
_cell.angle_beta   90.00
_cell.angle_gamma   90.00
#
_symmetry.space_group_name_H-M   'P 1'
#
loop_
_entity.id
_entity.type
_entity.pdbx_description
1 polymer ?
#
loop_
_entity_poly.entity_id
_entity_poly.type
_entity_poly.pdbx_seq_one_letter_code
_entity_poly.pdbx_strand_id
1 'polypeptide(L)'
;MHEDDIRVFCYTLWEIWLARNEMVFQQKMFDPIAVCRKVNIWINRGNQVDTTDVNIQTQCEPVPYEFTSPGFQVIADASWDASNKTGCAFLVYRDGVLERVGMEKQVTEDPFHAEAITLNLVLHWARCSLQQEDQCVYIFSDCLNLITALEEENMDDIPSWRARPVIASIMGQLMQLKDKIFIRHVRREAVQPAHVLANHARRRAINYFGAPTVLIMDEYNIAPAIDSTYFQQVQERPP
;
A
#
# COMPACT_ATOMS: atom_id res chain seq x y z
N MET A 1 -8.03 -13.26 36.59
CA MET A 1 -8.44 -13.13 35.18
C MET A 1 -7.16 -13.26 34.39
N HIS A 2 -7.03 -14.30 33.56
CA HIS A 2 -5.82 -14.48 32.77
C HIS A 2 -5.73 -13.38 31.71
N GLU A 3 -4.53 -13.06 31.26
CA GLU A 3 -4.29 -12.00 30.27
C GLU A 3 -5.10 -12.24 28.98
N ASP A 4 -5.22 -13.50 28.58
CA ASP A 4 -6.03 -13.92 27.43
C ASP A 4 -7.53 -13.65 27.64
N ASP A 5 -8.06 -13.88 28.85
CA ASP A 5 -9.46 -13.60 29.16
C ASP A 5 -9.78 -12.10 29.01
N ILE A 6 -8.83 -11.24 29.42
CA ILE A 6 -8.96 -9.78 29.31
C ILE A 6 -8.94 -9.38 27.83
N ARG A 7 -8.05 -9.97 27.01
CA ARG A 7 -7.97 -9.69 25.57
C ARG A 7 -9.25 -10.08 24.84
N VAL A 8 -9.75 -11.29 25.08
CA VAL A 8 -11.03 -11.76 24.50
C VAL A 8 -12.16 -10.83 24.89
N PHE A 9 -12.23 -10.44 26.17
CA PHE A 9 -13.25 -9.53 26.68
C PHE A 9 -13.19 -8.15 26.00
N CYS A 10 -12.00 -7.56 25.87
CA CYS A 10 -11.80 -6.26 25.22
C CYS A 10 -12.16 -6.30 23.73
N TYR A 11 -11.73 -7.33 22.98
CA TYR A 11 -12.09 -7.47 21.57
C TYR A 11 -13.59 -7.67 21.37
N THR A 12 -14.24 -8.44 22.25
CA THR A 12 -15.68 -8.65 22.22
C THR A 12 -16.45 -7.34 22.45
N LEU A 13 -16.07 -6.57 23.48
CA LEU A 13 -16.67 -5.27 23.76
C LEU A 13 -16.51 -4.29 22.59
N TRP A 14 -15.32 -4.27 21.98
CA TRP A 14 -15.03 -3.42 20.83
C TRP A 14 -15.91 -3.76 19.62
N GLU A 15 -16.01 -5.04 19.25
CA GLU A 15 -16.81 -5.47 18.10
C GLU A 15 -18.32 -5.28 18.33
N ILE A 16 -18.80 -5.45 19.56
CA ILE A 16 -20.19 -5.13 19.92
C ILE A 16 -20.45 -3.61 19.76
N TRP A 17 -19.55 -2.78 20.25
CA TRP A 17 -19.68 -1.32 20.12
C TRP A 17 -19.67 -0.88 18.65
N LEU A 18 -18.77 -1.46 17.84
CA LEU A 18 -18.68 -1.19 16.41
C LEU A 18 -19.98 -1.60 15.68
N ALA A 19 -20.46 -2.82 15.91
CA ALA A 19 -21.68 -3.32 15.30
C ALA A 19 -22.92 -2.51 15.69
N ARG A 20 -22.99 -2.04 16.95
CA ARG A 20 -24.04 -1.10 17.39
C ARG A 20 -23.99 0.21 16.58
N ASN A 21 -22.80 0.77 16.40
CA ASN A 21 -22.65 2.03 15.68
C ASN A 21 -22.98 1.86 14.19
N GLU A 22 -22.58 0.76 13.56
CA GLU A 22 -22.98 0.46 12.18
C GLU A 22 -24.50 0.34 12.05
N MET A 23 -25.17 -0.29 13.02
CA MET A 23 -26.63 -0.36 13.03
C MET A 23 -27.28 1.02 13.17
N VAL A 24 -26.79 1.86 14.07
CA VAL A 24 -27.36 3.20 14.34
C VAL A 24 -27.09 4.18 13.19
N PHE A 25 -25.89 4.19 12.63
CA PHE A 25 -25.45 5.21 11.67
C PHE A 25 -25.52 4.76 10.21
N GLN A 26 -25.42 3.46 9.93
CA GLN A 26 -25.41 2.91 8.57
C GLN A 26 -26.64 2.05 8.26
N GLN A 27 -27.58 1.92 9.21
CA GLN A 27 -28.77 1.07 9.10
C GLN A 27 -28.46 -0.40 8.74
N LYS A 28 -27.26 -0.88 9.06
CA LYS A 28 -26.89 -2.29 8.86
C LYS A 28 -27.60 -3.19 9.89
N MET A 29 -28.03 -4.38 9.47
CA MET A 29 -28.56 -5.37 10.41
C MET A 29 -27.44 -5.93 11.30
N PHE A 30 -27.73 -6.05 12.59
CA PHE A 30 -26.84 -6.66 13.55
C PHE A 30 -26.81 -8.18 13.38
N ASP A 31 -25.64 -8.75 13.08
CA ASP A 31 -25.39 -10.19 13.07
C ASP A 31 -24.42 -10.58 14.21
N PRO A 32 -24.91 -11.21 15.30
CA PRO A 32 -24.07 -11.68 16.39
C PRO A 32 -23.00 -12.69 15.94
N ILE A 33 -23.27 -13.49 14.91
CA ILE A 33 -22.33 -14.49 14.40
C ILE A 33 -21.16 -13.81 13.70
N ALA A 34 -21.41 -12.71 12.98
CA ALA A 34 -20.36 -11.89 12.39
C ALA A 34 -19.45 -11.26 13.46
N VAL A 35 -20.02 -10.77 14.55
CA VAL A 35 -19.26 -10.24 15.71
C VAL A 35 -18.33 -11.33 16.29
N CYS A 36 -18.86 -12.52 16.58
CA CYS A 36 -18.05 -13.63 17.09
C CYS A 36 -16.92 -14.04 16.13
N ARG A 37 -17.18 -14.05 14.82
CA ARG A 37 -16.16 -14.33 13.79
C ARG A 37 -15.04 -13.28 13.81
N LYS A 38 -15.38 -11.99 13.86
CA LYS A 38 -14.39 -10.90 13.94
C LYS A 38 -13.54 -10.99 15.22
N VAL A 39 -14.16 -11.26 16.36
CA VAL A 39 -13.42 -11.47 17.62
C VAL A 39 -12.44 -12.64 17.51
N ASN A 40 -12.84 -13.77 16.94
CA ASN A 40 -11.93 -14.90 16.72
C ASN A 40 -10.76 -14.55 15.79
N ILE A 41 -10.99 -13.75 14.75
CA ILE A 41 -9.92 -13.25 13.87
C ILE A 41 -8.92 -12.41 14.68
N TRP A 42 -9.38 -11.51 15.54
CA TRP A 42 -8.51 -10.69 16.40
C TRP A 42 -7.70 -11.52 17.40
N ILE A 43 -8.33 -12.51 18.03
CA ILE A 43 -7.65 -13.43 18.96
C ILE A 43 -6.57 -14.22 18.23
N ASN A 44 -6.91 -14.79 17.06
CA ASN A 44 -5.96 -15.57 16.27
C ASN A 44 -4.78 -14.72 15.77
N ARG A 45 -5.05 -13.50 15.28
CA ARG A 45 -4.00 -12.55 14.87
C ARG A 45 -3.12 -12.16 16.05
N GLY A 46 -3.72 -11.87 17.20
CA GLY A 46 -3.00 -11.51 18.41
C GLY A 46 -2.15 -12.65 18.98
N ASN A 47 -2.48 -13.91 18.69
CA ASN A 47 -1.69 -15.07 19.12
C ASN A 47 -0.62 -15.48 18.09
N GLN A 48 -0.76 -15.03 16.83
CA GLN A 48 0.26 -15.22 15.79
C GLN A 48 1.46 -14.27 15.92
N VAL A 49 1.38 -13.25 16.77
CA VAL A 49 2.48 -12.29 16.99
C VAL A 49 3.64 -12.90 17.81
N ASP A 50 3.42 -13.95 18.60
CA ASP A 50 4.46 -14.50 19.50
C ASP A 50 5.12 -15.81 19.05
N THR A 51 4.63 -16.49 18.00
CA THR A 51 5.31 -17.68 17.47
C THR A 51 4.96 -17.90 16.00
N THR A 52 5.66 -17.24 15.10
CA THR A 52 5.92 -17.80 13.76
C THR A 52 7.08 -17.07 13.10
N ASP A 53 8.23 -17.74 13.03
CA ASP A 53 9.10 -17.62 11.87
C ASP A 53 8.25 -17.99 10.67
N VAL A 54 7.69 -16.99 9.98
CA VAL A 54 6.87 -17.22 8.82
C VAL A 54 7.79 -17.68 7.70
N ASN A 55 7.86 -18.99 7.50
CA ASN A 55 8.38 -19.59 6.29
C ASN A 55 7.38 -19.30 5.16
N ILE A 56 7.43 -18.08 4.62
CA ILE A 56 6.69 -17.70 3.43
C ILE A 56 7.31 -18.49 2.28
N GLN A 57 6.68 -19.59 1.88
CA GLN A 57 6.95 -20.18 0.57
C GLN A 57 6.48 -19.18 -0.50
N THR A 58 7.40 -18.32 -0.93
CA THR A 58 7.26 -17.52 -2.14
C THR A 58 7.29 -18.44 -3.35
N GLN A 59 6.13 -18.98 -3.72
CA GLN A 59 5.88 -19.40 -5.10
C GLN A 59 5.26 -18.21 -5.83
N CYS A 60 6.11 -17.31 -6.30
CA CYS A 60 5.75 -16.35 -7.32
C CYS A 60 6.55 -16.77 -8.56
N GLU A 61 5.88 -17.30 -9.57
CA GLU A 61 6.54 -17.63 -10.83
C GLU A 61 7.21 -16.37 -11.40
N PRO A 62 8.46 -16.45 -11.86
CA PRO A 62 9.11 -15.33 -12.50
C PRO A 62 8.38 -15.01 -13.80
N VAL A 63 7.72 -13.85 -13.85
CA VAL A 63 7.16 -13.32 -15.09
C VAL A 63 8.26 -12.47 -15.73
N PRO A 64 8.81 -12.86 -16.90
CA PRO A 64 9.74 -12.01 -17.62
C PRO A 64 8.99 -10.78 -18.11
N TYR A 65 9.13 -9.64 -17.41
CA TYR A 65 8.47 -8.40 -17.78
C TYR A 65 9.43 -7.54 -18.61
N GLU A 66 9.32 -7.63 -19.93
CA GLU A 66 9.90 -6.62 -20.83
C GLU A 66 8.87 -5.50 -20.98
N PHE A 67 9.08 -4.35 -20.32
CA PHE A 67 8.24 -3.17 -20.54
C PHE A 67 8.56 -2.54 -21.89
N THR A 68 7.94 -3.07 -22.94
CA THR A 68 7.95 -2.50 -24.30
C THR A 68 6.71 -1.66 -24.60
N SER A 69 5.78 -1.55 -23.65
CA SER A 69 4.54 -0.78 -23.83
C SER A 69 4.73 0.69 -23.41
N PRO A 70 4.31 1.66 -24.25
CA PRO A 70 4.39 3.08 -23.90
C PRO A 70 3.53 3.37 -22.66
N GLY A 71 4.09 4.11 -21.70
CA GLY A 71 3.37 4.46 -20.48
C GLY A 71 4.25 4.92 -19.33
N PHE A 72 3.61 5.25 -18.22
CA PHE A 72 4.26 5.59 -16.97
C PHE A 72 4.45 4.34 -16.11
N GLN A 73 5.62 4.22 -15.52
CA GLN A 73 5.92 3.24 -14.48
C GLN A 73 6.08 3.99 -13.16
N VAL A 74 5.37 3.57 -12.13
CA VAL A 74 5.38 4.23 -10.82
C VAL A 74 5.74 3.22 -9.76
N ILE A 75 6.85 3.45 -9.08
CA ILE A 75 7.15 2.73 -7.83
C ILE A 75 6.68 3.59 -6.66
N ALA A 76 5.98 2.99 -5.71
CA ALA A 76 5.38 3.69 -4.59
C ALA A 76 5.60 2.90 -3.30
N ASP A 77 5.89 3.62 -2.22
CA ASP A 77 6.11 3.02 -0.91
C ASP A 77 5.81 4.01 0.22
N ALA A 78 5.43 3.46 1.38
CA ALA A 78 5.19 4.22 2.59
C ALA A 78 6.22 3.90 3.67
N SER A 79 6.42 4.86 4.56
CA SER A 79 7.20 4.71 5.77
C SER A 79 6.37 5.17 6.94
N TRP A 80 6.24 4.33 7.95
CA TRP A 80 5.45 4.62 9.15
C TRP A 80 6.28 4.36 10.41
N ASP A 81 5.97 5.08 11.49
CA ASP A 81 6.41 4.73 12.84
C ASP A 81 5.29 4.80 13.87
N ALA A 82 5.53 4.19 15.03
CA ALA A 82 4.62 4.16 16.16
C ALA A 82 4.28 5.54 16.75
N SER A 83 4.92 6.63 16.30
CA SER A 83 4.52 8.00 16.66
C SER A 83 3.50 8.60 15.68
N ASN A 84 2.87 7.75 14.86
CA ASN A 84 1.92 8.08 13.81
C ASN A 84 2.49 9.01 12.74
N LYS A 85 3.81 9.06 12.59
CA LYS A 85 4.44 9.82 11.52
C LYS A 85 4.53 8.94 10.30
N THR A 86 4.08 9.48 9.18
CA THR A 86 4.06 8.78 7.91
C THR A 86 4.79 9.60 6.87
N GLY A 87 5.57 8.93 6.04
CA GLY A 87 6.09 9.48 4.81
C GLY A 87 5.60 8.61 3.67
N CYS A 88 5.05 9.25 2.65
CA CYS A 88 4.61 8.62 1.42
C CYS A 88 5.58 9.04 0.33
N ALA A 89 5.98 8.14 -0.56
CA ALA A 89 6.79 8.52 -1.70
C ALA A 89 6.43 7.70 -2.93
N PHE A 90 6.63 8.32 -4.09
CA PHE A 90 6.53 7.65 -5.38
C PHE A 90 7.50 8.26 -6.38
N LEU A 91 7.98 7.42 -7.29
CA LEU A 91 8.83 7.82 -8.40
C LEU A 91 8.17 7.41 -9.71
N VAL A 92 8.14 8.33 -10.66
CA VAL A 92 7.52 8.14 -11.97
C VAL A 92 8.60 8.06 -13.02
N TYR A 93 8.62 6.94 -13.72
CA TYR A 93 9.48 6.68 -14.86
C TYR A 93 8.66 6.69 -16.15
N ARG A 94 9.27 7.18 -17.22
CA ARG A 94 8.77 7.05 -18.59
C ARG A 94 9.93 6.59 -19.47
N ASP A 95 9.73 5.51 -20.21
CA ASP A 95 10.75 4.91 -21.08
C ASP A 95 12.07 4.65 -20.33
N GLY A 96 11.96 4.18 -19.08
CA GLY A 96 13.08 3.91 -18.20
C GLY A 96 13.71 5.15 -17.54
N VAL A 97 13.31 6.38 -17.90
CA VAL A 97 13.88 7.63 -17.38
C VAL A 97 13.02 8.19 -16.25
N LEU A 98 13.64 8.57 -15.13
CA LEU A 98 12.95 9.22 -14.01
C LEU A 98 12.45 10.61 -14.42
N GLU A 99 11.13 10.80 -14.44
CA GLU A 99 10.48 12.03 -14.88
C GLU A 99 9.97 12.87 -13.70
N ARG A 100 9.43 12.23 -12.67
CA ARG A 100 8.86 12.90 -11.49
C ARG A 100 9.15 12.14 -10.21
N VAL A 101 9.19 12.91 -9.13
CA VAL A 101 9.26 12.40 -7.76
C VAL A 101 8.19 13.09 -6.94
N GLY A 102 7.44 12.30 -6.17
CA GLY A 102 6.52 12.76 -5.15
C GLY A 102 6.95 12.24 -3.78
N MET A 103 6.92 13.10 -2.79
CA MET A 103 7.06 12.74 -1.39
C MET A 103 6.19 13.63 -0.53
N GLU A 104 5.54 13.06 0.47
CA GLU A 104 4.65 13.81 1.34
C GLU A 104 4.70 13.24 2.75
N LYS A 105 4.74 14.12 3.75
CA LYS A 105 4.49 13.74 5.12
C LYS A 105 2.99 13.63 5.35
N GLN A 106 2.59 12.50 5.94
CA GLN A 106 1.24 12.25 6.39
C GLN A 106 1.23 11.87 7.88
N VAL A 107 0.02 11.75 8.42
CA VAL A 107 -0.22 11.17 9.74
C VAL A 107 -1.16 9.99 9.55
N THR A 108 -0.67 8.78 9.80
CA THR A 108 -1.48 7.56 9.79
C THR A 108 -1.27 6.80 11.08
N GLU A 109 -2.30 6.04 11.46
CA GLU A 109 -2.28 5.32 12.74
C GLU A 109 -1.73 3.89 12.64
N ASP A 110 -1.59 3.38 11.41
CA ASP A 110 -1.06 2.05 11.17
C ASP A 110 -0.32 1.99 9.81
N PRO A 111 0.58 1.01 9.64
CA PRO A 111 1.33 0.83 8.40
C PRO A 111 0.44 0.60 7.18
N PHE A 112 -0.64 -0.19 7.33
CA PHE A 112 -1.50 -0.51 6.20
C PHE A 112 -2.26 0.73 5.68
N HIS A 113 -2.68 1.61 6.59
CA HIS A 113 -3.24 2.91 6.24
C HIS A 113 -2.21 3.82 5.55
N ALA A 114 -0.93 3.74 5.92
CA ALA A 114 0.15 4.47 5.24
C ALA A 114 0.29 4.04 3.76
N GLU A 115 0.27 2.73 3.51
CA GLU A 115 0.31 2.17 2.16
C GLU A 115 -0.89 2.61 1.33
N ALA A 116 -2.09 2.53 1.90
CA ALA A 116 -3.33 2.95 1.23
C ALA A 116 -3.30 4.45 0.87
N ILE A 117 -2.86 5.33 1.77
CA ILE A 117 -2.73 6.76 1.45
C ILE A 117 -1.72 6.98 0.33
N THR A 118 -0.57 6.30 0.37
CA THR A 118 0.47 6.45 -0.65
C THR A 118 -0.05 6.06 -2.03
N LEU A 119 -0.74 4.93 -2.14
CA LEU A 119 -1.37 4.50 -3.39
C LEU A 119 -2.44 5.50 -3.87
N ASN A 120 -3.26 6.02 -2.96
CA ASN A 120 -4.26 7.03 -3.30
C ASN A 120 -3.62 8.32 -3.85
N LEU A 121 -2.46 8.71 -3.32
CA LEU A 121 -1.67 9.84 -3.79
C LEU A 121 -1.18 9.62 -5.23
N VAL A 122 -0.69 8.42 -5.51
CA VAL A 122 -0.26 8.02 -6.86
C VAL A 122 -1.43 8.04 -7.84
N LEU A 123 -2.60 7.55 -7.45
CA LEU A 123 -3.79 7.56 -8.31
C LEU A 123 -4.27 8.98 -8.60
N HIS A 124 -4.22 9.86 -7.61
CA HIS A 124 -4.51 11.28 -7.82
C HIS A 124 -3.57 11.89 -8.87
N TRP A 125 -2.27 11.63 -8.74
CA TRP A 125 -1.27 12.05 -9.73
C TRP A 125 -1.55 11.45 -11.12
N ALA A 126 -1.81 10.15 -11.20
CA ALA A 126 -2.07 9.43 -12.44
C ALA A 126 -3.27 10.04 -13.17
N ARG A 127 -4.36 10.30 -12.45
CA ARG A 127 -5.58 10.92 -13.01
C ARG A 127 -5.32 12.31 -13.58
N CYS A 128 -4.47 13.11 -12.93
CA CYS A 128 -4.09 14.43 -13.43
C CYS A 128 -3.12 14.37 -14.64
N SER A 129 -2.35 13.28 -14.75
CA SER A 129 -1.30 13.11 -15.76
C SER A 129 -1.76 12.40 -17.02
N LEU A 130 -2.82 11.59 -16.94
CA LEU A 130 -3.48 10.92 -18.06
C LEU A 130 -4.27 11.93 -18.91
N GLN A 131 -3.54 12.77 -19.66
CA GLN A 131 -4.12 13.77 -20.58
C GLN A 131 -4.35 13.21 -21.99
N GLN A 132 -3.67 12.12 -22.36
CA GLN A 132 -3.77 11.48 -23.67
C GLN A 132 -4.54 10.16 -23.60
N GLU A 133 -5.20 9.79 -24.71
CA GLU A 133 -6.04 8.58 -24.76
C GLU A 133 -5.22 7.28 -24.62
N ASP A 134 -3.99 7.26 -25.14
CA ASP A 134 -3.15 6.05 -25.26
C ASP A 134 -2.13 5.84 -24.12
N GLN A 135 -2.21 6.63 -23.03
CA GLN A 135 -1.28 6.49 -21.91
C GLN A 135 -1.81 5.52 -20.85
N CYS A 136 -0.97 4.57 -20.46
CA CYS A 136 -1.19 3.67 -19.33
C CYS A 136 -0.25 4.02 -18.16
N VAL A 137 -0.66 3.70 -16.95
CA VAL A 137 0.11 3.85 -15.71
C VAL A 137 0.20 2.49 -15.03
N TYR A 138 1.43 2.01 -14.84
CA TYR A 138 1.75 0.80 -14.10
C TYR A 138 2.27 1.19 -12.73
N ILE A 139 1.58 0.79 -11.67
CA ILE A 139 1.91 1.11 -10.28
C ILE A 139 2.43 -0.15 -9.59
N PHE A 140 3.60 -0.05 -8.98
CA PHE A 140 4.26 -1.13 -8.25
C PHE A 140 4.31 -0.79 -6.76
N SER A 141 3.85 -1.73 -5.94
CA SER A 141 3.91 -1.67 -4.48
C SER A 141 4.33 -3.04 -3.94
N ASP A 142 5.05 -3.07 -2.82
CA ASP A 142 5.41 -4.30 -2.11
C ASP A 142 4.36 -4.70 -1.05
N CYS A 143 3.27 -3.95 -0.92
CA CYS A 143 2.21 -4.26 0.03
C CYS A 143 1.21 -5.27 -0.56
N LEU A 144 1.53 -6.56 -0.44
CA LEU A 144 0.65 -7.64 -0.91
C LEU A 144 -0.77 -7.53 -0.34
N ASN A 145 -0.89 -7.26 0.97
CA ASN A 145 -2.19 -7.13 1.64
C ASN A 145 -3.07 -6.03 1.02
N LEU A 146 -2.47 -4.92 0.60
CA LEU A 146 -3.21 -3.82 -0.03
C LEU A 146 -3.71 -4.25 -1.41
N ILE A 147 -2.88 -4.93 -2.18
CA ILE A 147 -3.21 -5.38 -3.53
C ILE A 147 -4.30 -6.45 -3.48
N THR A 148 -4.15 -7.45 -2.60
CA THR A 148 -5.19 -8.46 -2.36
C THR A 148 -6.52 -7.82 -1.93
N ALA A 149 -6.49 -6.83 -1.05
CA ALA A 149 -7.71 -6.12 -0.63
C ALA A 149 -8.40 -5.37 -1.78
N LEU A 150 -7.64 -4.91 -2.78
CA LEU A 150 -8.18 -4.24 -3.97
C LEU A 150 -8.75 -5.23 -4.99
N GLU A 151 -8.19 -6.43 -5.08
CA GLU A 151 -8.61 -7.48 -6.03
C GLU A 151 -9.84 -8.26 -5.53
N GLU A 152 -9.90 -8.57 -4.24
CA GLU A 152 -10.98 -9.38 -3.66
C GLU A 152 -12.28 -8.60 -3.46
N GLU A 153 -12.23 -7.26 -3.56
CA GLU A 153 -13.33 -6.33 -3.31
C GLU A 153 -14.04 -6.53 -1.95
N ASN A 154 -13.44 -7.28 -1.01
CA ASN A 154 -14.02 -7.60 0.28
C ASN A 154 -13.56 -6.63 1.37
N MET A 155 -14.38 -5.60 1.61
CA MET A 155 -14.11 -4.56 2.60
C MET A 155 -14.04 -5.09 4.05
N ASP A 156 -14.62 -6.25 4.34
CA ASP A 156 -14.65 -6.80 5.69
C ASP A 156 -13.32 -7.41 6.13
N ASP A 157 -12.49 -7.87 5.19
CA ASP A 157 -11.19 -8.50 5.46
C ASP A 157 -10.04 -7.50 5.58
N ILE A 158 -10.29 -6.22 5.28
CA ILE A 158 -9.32 -5.13 5.38
C ILE A 158 -8.82 -4.99 6.83
N PRO A 159 -7.50 -5.12 7.08
CA PRO A 159 -6.92 -5.10 8.42
C PRO A 159 -7.15 -3.80 9.20
N SER A 160 -7.19 -2.66 8.50
CA SER A 160 -7.39 -1.33 9.11
C SER A 160 -8.73 -0.74 8.72
N TRP A 161 -9.59 -0.51 9.71
CA TRP A 161 -10.87 0.17 9.51
C TRP A 161 -10.70 1.61 9.01
N ARG A 162 -9.57 2.27 9.33
CA ARG A 162 -9.26 3.63 8.86
C ARG A 162 -8.80 3.67 7.41
N ALA A 163 -8.19 2.59 6.93
CA ALA A 163 -7.85 2.46 5.52
C ALA A 163 -9.08 2.22 4.64
N ARG A 164 -10.21 1.72 5.19
CA ARG A 164 -11.44 1.43 4.42
C ARG A 164 -11.95 2.60 3.56
N PRO A 165 -12.15 3.83 4.07
CA PRO A 165 -12.58 4.95 3.23
C PRO A 165 -11.58 5.28 2.12
N VAL A 166 -10.28 5.13 2.39
CA VAL A 166 -9.22 5.37 1.40
C VAL A 166 -9.26 4.28 0.33
N ILE A 167 -9.41 3.01 0.72
CA ILE A 167 -9.54 1.87 -0.20
C ILE A 167 -10.78 2.00 -1.07
N ALA A 168 -11.93 2.36 -0.49
CA ALA A 168 -13.15 2.60 -1.26
C ALA A 168 -12.95 3.73 -2.30
N SER A 169 -12.20 4.78 -1.94
CA SER A 169 -11.85 5.85 -2.87
C SER A 169 -10.88 5.38 -3.97
N ILE A 170 -9.92 4.52 -3.65
CA ILE A 170 -9.00 3.90 -4.60
C ILE A 170 -9.79 3.04 -5.60
N MET A 171 -10.66 2.14 -5.11
CA MET A 171 -11.49 1.28 -5.96
C MET A 171 -12.38 2.09 -6.90
N GLY A 172 -12.99 3.17 -6.41
CA GLY A 172 -13.77 4.08 -7.24
C GLY A 172 -12.94 4.73 -8.37
N GLN A 173 -11.69 5.09 -8.11
CA GLN A 173 -10.78 5.63 -9.14
C GLN A 173 -10.35 4.54 -10.14
N LEU A 174 -10.06 3.33 -9.67
CA LEU A 174 -9.70 2.21 -10.52
C LEU A 174 -10.85 1.78 -11.43
N MET A 175 -12.11 1.81 -10.95
CA MET A 175 -13.28 1.56 -11.79
C MET A 175 -13.41 2.59 -12.92
N GLN A 176 -13.08 3.86 -12.66
CA GLN A 176 -13.12 4.92 -13.66
C GLN A 176 -11.97 4.83 -14.69
N LEU A 177 -10.85 4.22 -14.31
CA LEU A 177 -9.60 4.21 -15.09
C LEU A 177 -9.11 2.78 -15.39
N LYS A 178 -10.04 1.82 -15.44
CA LYS A 178 -9.75 0.37 -15.48
C LYS A 178 -8.83 -0.05 -16.61
N ASP A 179 -8.93 0.62 -17.76
CA ASP A 179 -8.13 0.29 -18.94
C ASP A 179 -6.80 1.07 -19.01
N LYS A 180 -6.57 1.98 -18.07
CA LYS A 180 -5.39 2.85 -18.05
C LYS A 180 -4.49 2.64 -16.84
N ILE A 181 -5.00 2.08 -15.74
CA ILE A 181 -4.22 1.91 -14.51
C ILE A 181 -4.10 0.43 -14.16
N PHE A 182 -2.86 -0.01 -13.97
CA PHE A 182 -2.53 -1.38 -13.60
C PHE A 182 -1.70 -1.36 -12.31
N ILE A 183 -2.20 -1.99 -11.25
CA ILE A 183 -1.47 -2.13 -9.98
C ILE A 183 -0.89 -3.54 -9.92
N ARG A 184 0.37 -3.65 -9.47
CA ARG A 184 1.09 -4.93 -9.36
C ARG A 184 1.90 -5.00 -8.08
N HIS A 185 1.94 -6.20 -7.53
CA HIS A 185 2.80 -6.52 -6.40
C HIS A 185 4.22 -6.77 -6.89
N VAL A 186 5.20 -6.21 -6.20
CA VAL A 186 6.63 -6.46 -6.44
C VAL A 186 7.35 -6.74 -5.13
N ARG A 187 8.57 -7.29 -5.20
CA ARG A 187 9.37 -7.46 -3.98
C ARG A 187 9.90 -6.11 -3.49
N ARG A 188 10.18 -6.04 -2.19
CA ARG A 188 10.64 -4.83 -1.50
C ARG A 188 11.89 -4.22 -2.12
N GLU A 189 12.80 -5.04 -2.66
CA GLU A 189 14.03 -4.57 -3.30
C GLU A 189 13.74 -3.70 -4.53
N ALA A 190 12.64 -3.96 -5.23
CA ALA A 190 12.25 -3.19 -6.42
C ALA A 190 11.67 -1.81 -6.09
N VAL A 191 11.16 -1.61 -4.86
CA VAL A 191 10.62 -0.32 -4.38
C VAL A 191 11.58 0.41 -3.45
N GLN A 192 12.80 -0.09 -3.28
CA GLN A 192 13.80 0.48 -2.38
C GLN A 192 14.04 2.00 -2.58
N PRO A 193 14.07 2.55 -3.82
CA PRO A 193 14.18 4.00 -4.00
C PRO A 193 13.01 4.77 -3.38
N ALA A 194 11.78 4.29 -3.55
CA ALA A 194 10.60 4.89 -2.93
C ALA A 194 10.66 4.77 -1.40
N HIS A 195 11.14 3.63 -0.88
CA HIS A 195 11.34 3.41 0.55
C HIS A 195 12.27 4.43 1.21
N VAL A 196 13.39 4.75 0.55
CA VAL A 196 14.36 5.73 1.04
C VAL A 196 13.72 7.11 1.12
N LEU A 197 12.99 7.52 0.06
CA LEU A 197 12.29 8.80 0.01
C LEU A 197 11.15 8.89 1.03
N ALA A 198 10.38 7.82 1.21
CA ALA A 198 9.31 7.76 2.19
C ALA A 198 9.85 7.93 3.62
N ASN A 199 10.94 7.24 3.96
CA ASN A 199 11.63 7.42 5.25
C ASN A 199 12.14 8.85 5.44
N HIS A 200 12.63 9.47 4.37
CA HIS A 200 13.11 10.84 4.41
C HIS A 200 11.97 11.84 4.68
N ALA A 201 10.87 11.73 3.94
CA ALA A 201 9.67 12.56 4.13
C ALA A 201 9.14 12.44 5.57
N ARG A 202 9.07 11.21 6.10
CA ARG A 202 8.65 10.94 7.49
C ARG A 202 9.54 11.67 8.51
N ARG A 203 10.87 11.58 8.34
CA ARG A 203 11.86 12.11 9.31
C ARG A 203 12.01 13.62 9.25
N ARG A 204 12.08 14.19 8.05
CA ARG A 204 12.37 15.62 7.84
C ARG A 204 11.12 16.48 7.62
N ALA A 205 9.93 15.86 7.56
CA ALA A 205 8.65 16.55 7.33
C ALA A 205 8.62 17.37 6.03
N ILE A 206 9.08 16.75 4.94
CA ILE A 206 9.18 17.40 3.62
C ILE A 206 8.01 16.96 2.75
N ASN A 207 7.42 17.95 2.08
CA ASN A 207 6.46 17.74 0.99
C ASN A 207 7.12 18.25 -0.29
N TYR A 208 7.24 17.39 -1.28
CA TYR A 208 7.83 17.71 -2.57
C TYR A 208 7.13 16.96 -3.69
N PHE A 209 6.79 17.67 -4.75
CA PHE A 209 6.25 17.09 -5.96
C PHE A 209 6.80 17.85 -7.16
N GLY A 210 7.55 17.17 -8.02
CA GLY A 210 8.17 17.84 -9.17
C GLY A 210 9.14 16.98 -9.96
N ALA A 211 9.88 17.62 -10.87
CA ALA A 211 10.98 16.99 -11.60
C ALA A 211 12.09 16.55 -10.63
N PRO A 212 12.83 15.48 -10.91
CA PRO A 212 13.94 15.10 -10.05
C PRO A 212 15.04 16.17 -10.11
N THR A 213 15.47 16.67 -8.94
CA THR A 213 16.62 17.58 -8.85
C THR A 213 17.89 16.77 -8.57
N VAL A 214 19.04 17.28 -9.02
CA VAL A 214 20.36 16.64 -8.81
C VAL A 214 20.58 16.32 -7.32
N LEU A 215 20.15 17.23 -6.44
CA LEU A 215 20.22 17.03 -4.98
C LEU A 215 19.45 15.80 -4.50
N ILE A 216 18.27 15.52 -5.05
CA ILE A 216 17.48 14.34 -4.68
C ILE A 216 18.12 13.06 -5.26
N MET A 217 18.62 13.10 -6.49
CA MET A 217 19.26 11.92 -7.09
C MET A 217 20.54 11.51 -6.34
N ASP A 218 21.40 12.49 -6.02
CA ASP A 218 22.69 12.25 -5.37
C ASP A 218 22.54 11.92 -3.87
N GLU A 219 21.64 12.59 -3.14
CA GLU A 219 21.48 12.37 -1.70
C GLU A 219 20.90 10.98 -1.39
N TYR A 220 20.12 10.40 -2.30
CA TYR A 220 19.43 9.12 -2.09
C TYR A 220 19.91 7.99 -2.99
N ASN A 221 20.98 8.20 -3.77
CA ASN A 221 21.53 7.22 -4.71
C ASN A 221 20.45 6.63 -5.64
N ILE A 222 19.55 7.49 -6.12
CA ILE A 222 18.46 7.10 -7.01
C ILE A 222 19.02 7.13 -8.43
N ALA A 223 19.08 5.96 -9.06
CA ALA A 223 19.50 5.87 -10.45
C ALA A 223 18.52 6.65 -11.35
N PRO A 224 19.03 7.51 -12.26
CA PRO A 224 18.18 8.29 -13.17
C PRO A 224 17.48 7.42 -14.22
N ALA A 225 17.95 6.18 -14.40
CA ALA A 225 17.37 5.21 -15.31
C ALA A 225 17.17 3.85 -14.61
N ILE A 226 16.02 3.22 -14.87
CA ILE A 226 15.78 1.82 -14.56
C ILE A 226 16.00 1.03 -15.87
N ASP A 227 16.96 0.10 -15.87
CA ASP A 227 17.08 -0.86 -16.97
C ASP A 227 15.82 -1.74 -17.00
N SER A 228 15.28 -2.02 -18.19
CA SER A 228 14.20 -3.00 -18.40
C SER A 228 14.41 -4.35 -17.68
N THR A 229 15.67 -4.72 -17.40
CA THR A 229 16.01 -5.93 -16.66
C THR A 229 15.90 -5.78 -15.13
N TYR A 230 15.80 -4.57 -14.57
CA TYR A 230 15.79 -4.33 -13.12
C TYR A 230 14.64 -5.05 -12.41
N PHE A 231 13.43 -5.01 -12.98
CA PHE A 231 12.27 -5.71 -12.42
C PHE A 231 12.32 -7.23 -12.66
N GLN A 232 13.06 -7.69 -13.66
CA GLN A 232 13.31 -9.11 -13.91
C GLN A 232 14.39 -9.67 -12.97
N GLN A 233 15.47 -8.93 -12.72
CA GLN A 233 16.60 -9.35 -11.88
C GLN A 233 16.24 -9.46 -10.38
N VAL A 234 15.29 -8.67 -9.90
CA VAL A 234 14.79 -8.77 -8.52
C VAL A 234 14.03 -10.09 -8.28
N GLN A 235 13.58 -10.78 -9.34
CA GLN A 235 12.95 -12.10 -9.24
C GLN A 235 13.98 -13.25 -9.18
N GLU A 236 15.20 -13.08 -9.71
CA GLU A 236 16.15 -14.18 -9.98
C GLU A 236 17.24 -14.42 -8.92
N ARG A 237 17.33 -13.65 -7.82
CA ARG A 237 18.33 -13.99 -6.78
C ARG A 237 17.96 -15.30 -6.05
N PRO A 238 18.82 -16.34 -6.10
CA PRO A 238 18.67 -17.52 -5.24
C PRO A 238 19.11 -17.19 -3.79
N PRO A 239 18.74 -18.03 -2.81
CA PRO A 239 18.92 -17.78 -1.37
C PRO A 239 20.38 -17.58 -0.92
#